data_AF-A0A183V2X9-F1
#
_entry.id   AF-A0A183V2X9-F1
#
_cell.length_a   1.000
_cell.length_b   1.000
_cell.length_c   1.000
_cell.angle_alpha   90.00
_cell.angle_beta   90.00
_cell.angle_gamma   90.00
#
_symmetry.space_group_name_H-M   'P 1'
#
loop_
_entity.id
_entity.type
_entity.pdbx_description
1 polymer ?
#
loop_
_entity_poly.entity_id
_entity_poly.type
_entity_poly.pdbx_seq_one_letter_code
_entity_poly.pdbx_strand_id
1 'polypeptide(L)'
;MAVLIEKKVEQNVADTRHELLEWHSRSGRLAVSSYNANFGSEVNFFTQQGGKSEHAPTRKANARITQLKWHPEDDILAVAWDNGDVVLRYVEDSNEFLLPVDDDPLDAIKCLVWNSTGSLICVADKRSLLK
;
A
#
# COMPACT_ATOMS: atom_id res chain seq x y z
N MET A 1 17.40 -21.44 -13.65
CA MET A 1 18.52 -20.52 -13.37
C MET A 1 18.00 -19.51 -12.35
N ALA A 2 18.56 -19.49 -11.13
CA ALA A 2 18.12 -18.55 -10.09
C ALA A 2 19.25 -17.53 -9.88
N VAL A 3 18.93 -16.25 -10.04
CA VAL A 3 19.86 -15.15 -9.78
C VAL A 3 19.35 -14.44 -8.54
N LEU A 4 20.10 -14.57 -7.44
CA LEU A 4 19.88 -13.81 -6.21
C LEU A 4 20.59 -12.47 -6.37
N ILE A 5 19.85 -11.37 -6.35
CA ILE A 5 20.43 -10.03 -6.25
C ILE A 5 20.00 -9.43 -4.91
N GLU A 6 20.87 -9.55 -3.91
CA GLU A 6 20.70 -8.86 -2.63
C GLU A 6 21.23 -7.43 -2.76
N LYS A 7 20.34 -6.48 -3.03
CA LYS A 7 20.59 -5.06 -2.71
C LYS A 7 19.83 -4.73 -1.43
N LYS A 8 20.52 -4.83 -0.28
CA LYS A 8 19.96 -4.46 1.02
C LYS A 8 19.84 -2.93 1.09
N VAL A 9 18.61 -2.42 1.04
CA VAL A 9 18.34 -1.00 1.29
C VAL A 9 18.16 -0.84 2.79
N GLU A 10 19.22 -0.43 3.49
CA GLU A 10 19.14 -0.07 4.91
C GLU A 10 18.72 1.40 5.04
N GLN A 11 17.46 1.65 5.43
CA GLN A 11 17.09 2.94 5.99
C GLN A 11 17.16 2.85 7.51
N ASN A 12 18.24 3.39 8.07
CA ASN A 12 18.51 3.40 9.50
C ASN A 12 17.77 4.58 10.16
N VAL A 13 16.47 4.39 10.41
CA VAL A 13 15.69 5.26 11.31
C VAL A 13 15.33 4.37 12.50
N ALA A 14 15.84 4.71 13.68
CA ALA A 14 16.01 3.83 14.85
C ALA A 14 14.74 3.18 15.45
N ASP A 15 13.58 3.27 14.81
CA ASP A 15 12.36 2.60 15.25
C ASP A 15 11.36 2.30 14.10
N THR A 16 11.82 2.40 12.84
CA THR A 16 10.98 2.15 11.67
C THR A 16 10.99 0.66 11.33
N ARG A 17 9.82 0.02 11.35
CA ARG A 17 9.65 -1.40 11.02
C ARG A 17 8.96 -1.54 9.67
N HIS A 18 9.53 -2.32 8.76
CA HIS A 18 8.86 -2.69 7.52
C HIS A 18 7.83 -3.79 7.81
N GLU A 19 6.58 -3.60 7.39
CA GLU A 19 5.49 -4.50 7.78
C GLU A 19 4.96 -5.31 6.59
N LEU A 20 4.68 -4.67 5.46
CA LEU A 20 4.12 -5.31 4.27
C LEU A 20 4.95 -4.97 3.04
N LEU A 21 4.95 -5.88 2.06
CA LEU A 21 5.53 -5.66 0.75
C LEU A 21 4.66 -6.29 -0.32
N GLU A 22 4.58 -5.66 -1.49
CA GLU A 22 3.86 -6.20 -2.63
C GLU A 22 4.48 -5.74 -3.96
N TRP A 23 4.69 -6.68 -4.87
CA TRP A 23 5.15 -6.41 -6.22
C TRP A 23 3.97 -6.18 -7.15
N HIS A 24 4.05 -5.15 -7.98
CA HIS A 24 3.16 -4.99 -9.11
C HIS A 24 3.45 -6.10 -10.13
N SER A 25 2.41 -6.82 -10.55
CA SER A 25 2.50 -7.97 -11.44
C SER A 25 3.17 -7.66 -12.79
N ARG A 26 2.85 -6.50 -13.38
CA ARG A 26 3.34 -6.06 -14.69
C ARG A 26 4.47 -5.04 -14.69
N SER A 27 4.38 -3.96 -13.89
CA SER A 27 5.35 -2.86 -13.98
C SER A 27 6.68 -3.13 -13.26
N GLY A 28 6.75 -4.19 -12.45
CA GLY A 28 7.95 -4.50 -11.66
C GLY A 28 8.22 -3.48 -10.55
N ARG A 29 7.25 -2.64 -10.20
CA ARG A 29 7.32 -1.75 -9.04
C ARG A 29 7.08 -2.54 -7.76
N LEU A 30 7.76 -2.13 -6.71
CA LEU A 30 7.60 -2.69 -5.36
C LEU A 30 7.05 -1.62 -4.44
N ALA A 31 5.96 -1.94 -3.75
CA ALA A 31 5.48 -1.16 -2.62
C ALA A 31 5.98 -1.79 -1.32
N VAL A 32 6.52 -0.98 -0.41
CA VAL A 32 6.94 -1.42 0.92
C VAL A 32 6.32 -0.49 1.94
N SER A 33 5.53 -1.04 2.87
CA SER A 33 5.06 -0.29 4.01
C SER A 33 6.08 -0.32 5.14
N SER A 34 6.16 0.78 5.86
CA SER A 34 6.86 0.86 7.13
C SER A 34 6.00 1.60 8.14
N TYR A 35 6.20 1.26 9.41
CA TYR A 35 5.56 1.90 10.55
C TYR A 35 6.61 2.44 11.51
N ASN A 36 6.40 3.65 12.01
CA ASN A 36 7.16 4.24 13.09
C ASN A 36 6.19 4.86 14.10
N ALA A 37 6.41 4.61 15.38
CA ALA A 37 5.54 5.11 16.45
C ALA A 37 5.47 6.65 16.49
N ASN A 38 6.50 7.36 16.03
CA ASN A 38 6.59 8.82 16.11
C ASN A 38 5.88 9.55 14.95
N PHE A 39 5.80 8.94 13.76
CA PHE A 39 5.26 9.59 12.56
C PHE A 39 4.17 8.79 11.83
N GLY A 40 3.82 7.60 12.31
CA GLY A 40 2.79 6.74 11.72
C GLY A 40 3.36 5.81 10.65
N SER A 41 2.51 5.42 9.69
CA SER A 41 2.95 4.54 8.60
C SER A 41 3.19 5.30 7.31
N GLU A 42 4.12 4.77 6.53
CA GLU A 42 4.37 5.22 5.17
C GLU A 42 4.50 4.05 4.19
N VAL A 43 4.17 4.31 2.92
CA VAL A 43 4.44 3.39 1.81
C VAL A 43 5.48 4.03 0.91
N ASN A 44 6.60 3.33 0.74
CA ASN A 44 7.64 3.70 -0.20
C ASN A 44 7.56 2.82 -1.44
N PHE A 45 7.84 3.43 -2.60
CA PHE A 45 7.85 2.75 -3.89
C PHE A 45 9.29 2.54 -4.35
N PHE A 46 9.55 1.41 -4.98
CA PHE A 46 10.85 1.06 -5.53
C PHE A 46 10.70 0.53 -6.96
N THR A 47 11.73 0.76 -7.78
CA THR A 47 11.76 0.31 -9.18
C THR A 47 12.45 -1.04 -9.30
N GLN A 48 12.13 -1.80 -10.35
CA GLN A 48 12.74 -3.11 -10.63
C GLN A 48 14.28 -3.03 -10.81
N GLN A 49 14.79 -1.87 -11.24
CA GLN A 49 16.22 -1.61 -11.40
C GLN A 49 16.95 -1.36 -10.07
N GLY A 50 16.21 -1.34 -8.95
CA GLY A 50 16.75 -1.19 -7.61
C GLY A 50 17.03 0.26 -7.25
N GLY A 51 16.06 0.93 -6.66
CA GLY A 51 16.18 2.29 -6.13
C GLY A 51 14.85 2.77 -5.56
N LYS A 52 14.89 3.71 -4.63
CA LYS A 52 13.69 4.38 -4.14
C LYS A 52 13.13 5.23 -5.28
N SER A 53 11.83 5.12 -5.51
CA SER A 53 11.13 5.95 -6.50
C SER A 53 11.25 7.43 -6.14
N GLU A 54 11.28 8.28 -7.16
CA GLU A 54 11.24 9.74 -6.99
C GLU A 54 9.85 10.22 -6.53
N HIS A 55 8.81 9.39 -6.68
CA HIS A 55 7.46 9.72 -6.27
C HIS A 55 7.35 9.80 -4.74
N ALA A 56 6.50 10.72 -4.27
CA ALA A 56 6.31 10.92 -2.84
C ALA A 56 5.76 9.64 -2.19
N PRO A 57 6.18 9.32 -0.95
CA PRO A 57 5.59 8.23 -0.21
C PRO A 57 4.15 8.59 0.21
N THR A 58 3.29 7.58 0.28
CA THR A 58 1.98 7.73 0.93
C THR A 58 2.17 7.66 2.43
N ARG A 59 1.63 8.61 3.19
CA ARG A 59 1.86 8.71 4.64
C ARG A 59 0.56 8.94 5.39
N LYS A 60 0.46 8.35 6.58
CA LYS A 60 -0.63 8.65 7.50
C LYS A 60 -0.18 8.58 8.95
N ALA A 61 -0.38 9.68 9.66
CA ALA A 61 -0.12 9.76 11.08
C ALA A 61 -1.13 8.90 11.86
N ASN A 62 -0.67 8.28 12.94
CA ASN A 62 -1.50 7.54 13.90
C ASN A 62 -2.36 6.42 13.31
N ALA A 63 -2.00 5.88 12.14
CA ALA A 63 -2.68 4.75 11.52
C ALA A 63 -1.66 3.72 11.05
N ARG A 64 -2.02 2.44 11.14
CA ARG A 64 -1.26 1.31 10.60
C ARG A 64 -1.83 0.86 9.27
N ILE A 65 -0.95 0.42 8.39
CA ILE A 65 -1.35 -0.17 7.11
C ILE A 65 -1.69 -1.62 7.38
N THR A 66 -2.90 -2.03 7.00
CA THR A 66 -3.35 -3.42 7.18
C THR A 66 -3.20 -4.24 5.91
N GLN A 67 -3.40 -3.65 4.73
CA GLN A 67 -3.29 -4.32 3.44
C GLN A 67 -2.72 -3.38 2.37
N LEU A 68 -1.97 -3.98 1.44
CA LEU A 68 -1.52 -3.36 0.19
C LEU A 68 -2.02 -4.22 -0.97
N LYS A 69 -2.61 -3.59 -1.99
CA LYS A 69 -3.04 -4.25 -3.23
C LYS A 69 -2.80 -3.39 -4.47
N TRP A 70 -1.86 -3.81 -5.30
CA TRP A 70 -1.72 -3.27 -6.65
C TRP A 70 -2.94 -3.57 -7.51
N HIS A 71 -3.37 -2.58 -8.28
CA HIS A 71 -4.28 -2.76 -9.38
C HIS A 71 -3.64 -3.71 -10.42
N PRO A 72 -4.42 -4.58 -11.09
CA PRO A 72 -3.86 -5.65 -11.92
C PRO A 72 -3.09 -5.14 -13.15
N GLU A 73 -3.47 -3.98 -13.68
CA GLU A 73 -2.97 -3.44 -14.96
C GLU A 73 -2.18 -2.14 -14.76
N ASP A 74 -2.83 -1.12 -14.18
CA ASP A 74 -2.27 0.22 -13.93
C ASP A 74 -1.47 0.36 -12.64
N ASP A 75 -0.55 1.33 -12.61
CA ASP A 75 0.31 1.71 -11.46
C ASP A 75 -0.48 2.45 -10.35
N ILE A 76 -1.55 1.82 -9.89
CA ILE A 76 -2.43 2.26 -8.81
C ILE A 76 -2.29 1.28 -7.65
N LEU A 77 -1.95 1.80 -6.48
CA LEU A 77 -1.87 1.00 -5.25
C LEU A 77 -3.05 1.33 -4.35
N ALA A 78 -3.84 0.33 -3.97
CA ALA A 78 -4.79 0.46 -2.89
C ALA A 78 -4.09 0.21 -1.55
N VAL A 79 -4.20 1.18 -0.64
CA VAL A 79 -3.61 1.17 0.70
C VAL A 79 -4.75 1.18 1.71
N ALA A 80 -4.89 0.11 2.48
CA ALA A 80 -5.89 0.03 3.53
C ALA A 80 -5.28 0.26 4.91
N TRP A 81 -6.03 0.96 5.75
CA TRP A 81 -5.60 1.41 7.07
C TRP A 81 -6.40 0.71 8.18
N ASP A 82 -5.83 0.67 9.38
CA ASP A 82 -6.45 0.10 10.57
C ASP A 82 -7.60 0.94 11.14
N ASN A 83 -7.73 2.19 10.71
CA ASN A 83 -8.84 3.07 11.02
C ASN A 83 -10.02 2.95 10.05
N GLY A 84 -9.97 2.02 9.09
CA GLY A 84 -11.02 1.77 8.11
C GLY A 84 -10.92 2.57 6.81
N ASP A 85 -9.98 3.49 6.72
CA ASP A 85 -9.75 4.22 5.47
C ASP A 85 -9.13 3.31 4.42
N VAL A 86 -9.48 3.56 3.15
CA VAL A 86 -8.81 2.95 2.00
C VAL A 86 -8.46 4.07 1.02
N VAL A 87 -7.19 4.18 0.67
CA VAL A 87 -6.68 5.20 -0.25
C VAL A 87 -6.17 4.53 -1.52
N LEU A 88 -6.59 5.01 -2.67
CA LEU A 88 -5.99 4.70 -3.96
C LEU A 88 -4.87 5.70 -4.24
N ARG A 89 -3.66 5.18 -4.41
CA ARG A 89 -2.45 5.93 -4.72
C ARG A 89 -2.06 5.72 -6.17
N TYR A 90 -2.15 6.78 -6.97
CA TYR A 90 -1.62 6.83 -8.34
C TYR A 90 -0.13 7.13 -8.25
N VAL A 91 0.71 6.14 -8.55
CA VAL A 91 2.14 6.25 -8.28
C VAL A 91 2.80 7.31 -9.14
N GLU A 92 2.42 7.41 -10.42
CA GLU A 92 3.04 8.33 -11.37
C GLU A 92 2.83 9.81 -10.97
N ASP A 93 1.58 10.19 -10.68
CA ASP A 93 1.23 11.58 -10.38
C ASP A 93 1.29 11.92 -8.90
N SER A 94 1.59 10.94 -8.04
CA SER A 94 1.57 11.11 -6.59
C SER A 94 0.21 11.56 -6.03
N ASN A 95 -0.88 11.28 -6.75
CA ASN A 95 -2.24 11.62 -6.34
C ASN A 95 -2.82 10.53 -5.44
N GLU A 96 -3.59 10.94 -4.43
CA GLU A 96 -4.30 10.06 -3.50
C GLU A 96 -5.78 10.33 -3.56
N PHE A 97 -6.57 9.25 -3.62
CA PHE A 97 -8.01 9.30 -3.60
C PHE A 97 -8.53 8.41 -2.47
N LEU A 98 -9.25 9.00 -1.52
CA LEU A 98 -9.94 8.26 -0.47
C LEU A 98 -11.16 7.57 -1.08
N LEU A 99 -11.26 6.25 -0.94
CA LEU A 99 -12.45 5.54 -1.40
C LEU A 99 -13.66 6.02 -0.60
N PRO A 100 -14.76 6.41 -1.26
CA PRO A 100 -15.98 6.76 -0.58
C PRO A 100 -16.52 5.51 0.12
N VAL A 101 -16.61 5.58 1.44
CA VAL A 101 -17.37 4.62 2.23
C VAL A 101 -18.75 5.24 2.43
N ASP A 102 -19.82 4.47 2.22
CA ASP A 102 -21.20 4.91 2.52
C ASP A 102 -21.37 5.37 3.98
N ASP A 103 -22.58 5.77 4.37
CA ASP A 103 -22.91 6.36 5.68
C ASP A 103 -22.36 5.61 6.91
N ASP A 104 -22.09 4.30 6.80
CA ASP A 104 -21.42 3.50 7.83
C ASP A 104 -19.89 3.43 7.63
N PRO A 105 -19.09 4.05 8.53
CA PRO A 105 -17.63 4.00 8.45
C PRO A 105 -17.13 2.57 8.68
N LEU A 106 -16.10 2.16 7.94
CA LEU A 106 -15.44 0.86 8.09
C LEU A 106 -14.56 0.81 9.35
N ASP A 107 -14.39 -0.37 9.93
CA ASP A 107 -13.35 -0.64 10.95
C ASP A 107 -12.05 -1.10 10.26
N ALA A 108 -11.06 -1.56 11.03
CA ALA A 108 -9.80 -2.09 10.52
C ALA A 108 -9.99 -3.06 9.36
N ILE A 109 -9.48 -2.69 8.18
CA ILE A 109 -9.61 -3.48 6.97
C ILE A 109 -8.83 -4.79 7.11
N LYS A 110 -9.47 -5.90 6.73
CA LYS A 110 -8.91 -7.26 6.80
C LYS A 110 -8.68 -7.87 5.42
N CYS A 111 -9.45 -7.47 4.43
CA CYS A 111 -9.33 -7.95 3.07
C CYS A 111 -9.45 -6.79 2.08
N LEU A 112 -8.60 -6.81 1.07
CA LEU A 112 -8.59 -5.88 -0.04
C LEU A 112 -8.30 -6.70 -1.29
N VAL A 113 -9.16 -6.65 -2.30
CA VAL A 113 -9.03 -7.46 -3.52
C VAL A 113 -9.57 -6.72 -4.73
N TRP A 114 -8.76 -6.59 -5.78
CA TRP A 114 -9.22 -6.15 -7.09
C TRP A 114 -9.85 -7.29 -7.86
N ASN A 115 -10.89 -7.00 -8.66
CA ASN A 115 -11.33 -7.94 -9.68
C ASN A 115 -10.28 -8.06 -10.79
N SER A 116 -10.41 -9.08 -11.65
CA SER A 116 -9.41 -9.35 -12.69
C SER A 116 -9.26 -8.24 -13.73
N THR A 117 -10.29 -7.41 -13.91
CA THR A 117 -10.26 -6.27 -14.83
C THR A 117 -9.79 -4.97 -14.17
N GLY A 118 -9.63 -4.95 -12.84
CA GLY A 118 -9.26 -3.76 -12.07
C GLY A 118 -10.36 -2.71 -11.91
N SER A 119 -11.54 -2.93 -12.51
CA SER A 119 -12.65 -1.98 -12.47
C SER A 119 -13.39 -1.92 -11.12
N LEU A 120 -13.23 -2.96 -10.30
CA LEU A 120 -13.87 -3.06 -8.99
C LEU A 120 -12.86 -3.50 -7.94
N ILE A 121 -13.01 -2.96 -6.74
CA ILE A 121 -12.27 -3.38 -5.56
C ILE A 121 -13.26 -3.78 -4.47
N CYS A 122 -13.01 -4.93 -3.87
CA CYS A 122 -13.75 -5.41 -2.71
C CYS A 122 -12.95 -5.08 -1.45
N VAL A 123 -13.66 -4.53 -0.46
CA VAL A 123 -13.11 -4.14 0.84
C VAL A 123 -13.89 -4.87 1.92
N ALA A 124 -13.20 -5.59 2.80
CA ALA A 124 -13.82 -6.21 3.96
C ALA A 124 -13.16 -5.75 5.26
N ASP A 125 -13.97 -5.32 6.21
CA ASP A 125 -13.51 -4.87 7.52
C ASP A 125 -13.61 -5.95 8.61
N LYS A 126 -13.08 -5.64 9.79
CA LYS A 126 -13.13 -6.52 10.97
C LYS A 126 -14.56 -6.88 11.40
N ARG A 127 -15.56 -6.05 11.10
CA ARG A 127 -16.98 -6.29 11.42
C ARG A 127 -17.66 -7.22 10.40
N SER A 128 -16.89 -7.77 9.44
CA SER A 128 -17.40 -8.60 8.34
C SER A 128 -18.34 -7.85 7.40
N LEU A 129 -18.26 -6.52 7.37
CA LEU A 129 -18.95 -5.73 6.37
C LEU A 129 -18.14 -5.83 5.06
N LEU A 130 -18.80 -6.28 4.00
CA LEU A 130 -18.21 -6.41 2.67
C LEU A 130 -18.80 -5.31 1.79
N LYS A 131 -17.92 -4.47 1.23
CA LYS A 131 -18.26 -3.43 0.26
C LYS A 131 -17.54 -3.69 -1.06
#